data_AF-A0A3E0NXP6-F1
#
_entry.id   AF-A0A3E0NXP6-F1
#
_cell.length_a   1.000
_cell.length_b   1.000
_cell.length_c   1.000
_cell.angle_alpha   90.00
_cell.angle_beta   90.00
_cell.angle_gamma   90.00
#
_symmetry.space_group_name_H-M   'P 1'
#
loop_
_entity.id
_entity.type
_entity.pdbx_description
1 polymer ?
#
loop_
_entity_poly.entity_id
_entity_poly.type
_entity_poly.pdbx_seq_one_letter_code
_entity_poly.pdbx_strand_id
1 'polypeptide(L)'
;MNDLTLLQHRRAADAGDHRSRWQRLGRRGSLPIAAAIVAAVAPAASPGQSHGVLSGFVPSGEYQLTIDGEPVDAEIALSQRAAALLVESEVLPAPLLVFARTQRVDQVAEAGLLRGDDEIDLREDAERTYVGDFTQDGHELILPAPENARLRPKPPLLGPRELGDLLQHSPAYRTGMREYRVDPAQVAKLTALEQPVRVRIVFGSWCGHCKHYLPHALKLEESLRGAGIDFDYYGIDYPPEGWQDAEVRALEVTGLPTAIVYRGDREVGRFTGAKGFERIESTLVDLLD
;
A
#
# COMPACT_ATOMS: atom_id res chain seq x y z
N MET A 1 -25.91 -40.84 -30.11
CA MET A 1 -25.90 -40.46 -31.53
C MET A 1 -24.83 -39.38 -31.66
N ASN A 2 -23.56 -39.80 -31.75
CA ASN A 2 -22.82 -40.09 -32.99
C ASN A 2 -22.65 -38.80 -33.81
N ASP A 3 -21.46 -38.34 -34.20
CA ASP A 3 -20.24 -39.04 -34.64
C ASP A 3 -19.07 -38.02 -34.53
N LEU A 4 -17.85 -38.29 -34.01
CA LEU A 4 -16.79 -39.22 -34.48
C LEU A 4 -16.51 -38.99 -35.99
N THR A 5 -15.31 -38.72 -36.50
CA THR A 5 -14.02 -39.35 -36.23
C THR A 5 -12.97 -38.79 -37.20
N LEU A 6 -11.70 -38.74 -36.75
CA LEU A 6 -10.45 -39.14 -37.44
C LEU A 6 -9.98 -38.33 -38.67
N LEU A 7 -8.67 -38.20 -38.96
CA LEU A 7 -7.61 -39.19 -38.86
C LEU A 7 -6.23 -38.57 -38.59
N GLN A 8 -5.49 -39.24 -37.71
CA GLN A 8 -4.05 -39.17 -37.50
C GLN A 8 -3.25 -39.96 -38.56
N HIS A 9 -1.91 -39.88 -38.45
CA HIS A 9 -0.84 -40.80 -38.88
C HIS A 9 0.03 -40.30 -40.05
N ARG A 10 1.36 -40.43 -40.07
CA ARG A 10 2.37 -41.29 -39.39
C ARG A 10 3.78 -40.65 -39.59
N ARG A 11 4.71 -40.71 -38.61
CA ARG A 11 5.99 -41.49 -38.57
C ARG A 11 6.85 -41.49 -39.85
N ALA A 12 8.18 -41.57 -39.86
CA ALA A 12 9.31 -41.48 -38.92
C ALA A 12 10.60 -41.61 -39.79
N ALA A 13 11.74 -41.14 -39.27
CA ALA A 13 13.15 -41.46 -39.54
C ALA A 13 13.58 -42.27 -40.79
N ASP A 14 14.65 -41.83 -41.48
CA ASP A 14 15.88 -42.65 -41.57
C ASP A 14 17.13 -41.89 -42.08
N ALA A 15 18.28 -42.50 -41.78
CA ALA A 15 19.67 -42.06 -41.90
C ALA A 15 20.31 -42.14 -43.31
N GLY A 16 21.55 -41.65 -43.43
CA GLY A 16 22.58 -42.33 -44.24
C GLY A 16 23.31 -41.53 -45.34
N ASP A 17 24.54 -41.11 -44.98
CA ASP A 17 25.80 -41.09 -45.76
C ASP A 17 25.79 -41.20 -47.30
N HIS A 18 26.38 -40.21 -47.98
CA HIS A 18 27.07 -40.43 -49.26
C HIS A 18 28.30 -39.52 -49.43
N ARG A 19 29.47 -40.16 -49.52
CA ARG A 19 30.78 -39.60 -49.89
C ARG A 19 30.92 -39.28 -51.39
N SER A 20 31.69 -38.22 -51.73
CA SER A 20 32.70 -38.16 -52.81
C SER A 20 33.42 -36.79 -52.73
N ARG A 21 34.73 -36.61 -52.53
CA ARG A 21 36.01 -37.05 -53.15
C ARG A 21 36.34 -36.38 -54.49
N TRP A 22 37.04 -35.23 -54.47
CA TRP A 22 38.07 -34.79 -55.46
C TRP A 22 39.03 -33.79 -54.75
N GLN A 23 40.25 -34.20 -54.39
CA GLN A 23 41.54 -34.00 -55.06
C GLN A 23 42.28 -32.66 -54.79
N ARG A 24 43.45 -32.86 -54.15
CA ARG A 24 44.66 -32.04 -53.90
C ARG A 24 44.93 -30.86 -54.84
N LEU A 25 45.48 -29.76 -54.30
CA LEU A 25 46.90 -29.35 -54.48
C LEU A 25 47.23 -28.06 -53.68
N GLY A 26 48.46 -27.95 -53.18
CA GLY A 26 49.19 -26.66 -53.17
C GLY A 26 49.36 -25.90 -51.84
N ARG A 27 50.52 -26.10 -51.21
CA ARG A 27 51.19 -25.21 -50.23
C ARG A 27 51.06 -23.71 -50.57
N ARG A 28 50.81 -22.87 -49.56
CA ARG A 28 51.71 -21.80 -49.06
C ARG A 28 51.09 -21.11 -47.84
N GLY A 29 51.92 -20.88 -46.83
CA GLY A 29 51.50 -20.36 -45.54
C GLY A 29 51.11 -18.89 -45.56
N SER A 30 50.17 -18.54 -44.69
CA SER A 30 49.97 -17.21 -44.12
C SER A 30 49.16 -17.40 -42.84
N LEU A 31 49.71 -16.98 -41.70
CA LEU A 31 49.03 -16.96 -40.41
C LEU A 31 47.86 -15.96 -40.48
N PRO A 32 46.61 -16.33 -40.16
CA PRO A 32 45.58 -15.33 -39.92
C PRO A 32 45.78 -14.78 -38.51
N ILE A 33 46.00 -13.48 -38.43
CA ILE A 33 45.90 -12.70 -37.19
C ILE A 33 44.44 -12.85 -36.72
N ALA A 34 44.24 -13.59 -35.63
CA ALA A 34 42.96 -13.65 -34.96
C ALA A 34 42.67 -12.28 -34.35
N ALA A 35 41.82 -11.49 -35.01
CA ALA A 35 41.21 -10.31 -34.41
C ALA A 35 40.25 -10.80 -33.31
N ALA A 36 40.72 -10.79 -32.06
CA ALA A 36 39.87 -10.98 -30.91
C ALA A 36 38.94 -9.75 -30.81
N ILE A 37 37.69 -9.92 -31.22
CA ILE A 37 36.62 -9.00 -30.85
C ILE A 37 36.42 -9.20 -29.35
N VAL A 38 37.03 -8.33 -28.55
CA VAL A 38 36.63 -8.14 -27.16
C VAL A 38 35.27 -7.47 -27.24
N ALA A 39 34.20 -8.25 -27.19
CA ALA A 39 32.91 -7.72 -26.82
C ALA A 39 33.10 -7.14 -25.41
N ALA A 40 33.11 -5.81 -25.30
CA ALA A 40 32.98 -5.16 -24.02
C ALA A 40 31.63 -5.62 -23.46
N VAL A 41 31.66 -6.64 -22.60
CA VAL A 41 30.57 -6.92 -21.70
C VAL A 41 30.53 -5.70 -20.80
N ALA A 42 29.64 -4.76 -21.13
CA ALA A 42 29.28 -3.71 -20.19
C ALA A 42 28.93 -4.42 -18.88
N PRO A 43 29.50 -4.01 -17.73
CA PRO A 43 29.11 -4.62 -16.47
C PRO A 43 27.60 -4.49 -16.38
N ALA A 44 26.91 -5.63 -16.30
CA ALA A 44 25.52 -5.64 -15.89
C ALA A 44 25.49 -4.86 -14.59
N ALA A 45 24.74 -3.75 -14.56
CA ALA A 45 24.63 -2.91 -13.38
C ALA A 45 24.33 -3.82 -12.19
N SER A 46 25.21 -3.84 -11.20
CA SER A 46 24.95 -4.54 -9.94
C SER A 46 23.56 -4.14 -9.46
N PRO A 47 22.76 -5.04 -8.86
CA PRO A 47 21.54 -4.62 -8.19
C PRO A 47 21.92 -3.49 -7.22
N GLY A 48 21.46 -2.28 -7.53
CA GLY A 48 21.86 -1.09 -6.79
C GLY A 48 21.46 -1.26 -5.34
N GLN A 49 22.38 -0.96 -4.42
CA GLN A 49 22.06 -0.97 -2.99
C GLN A 49 20.95 0.06 -2.72
N SER A 50 20.11 -0.22 -1.73
CA SER A 50 19.10 0.74 -1.28
C SER A 50 19.74 2.02 -0.73
N HIS A 51 19.14 3.16 -1.04
CA HIS A 51 19.58 4.47 -0.60
C HIS A 51 19.33 4.64 0.91
N GLY A 52 20.37 5.01 1.67
CA GLY A 52 20.30 5.06 3.14
C GLY A 52 19.23 5.98 3.74
N VAL A 53 18.85 7.06 3.03
CA VAL A 53 17.75 7.98 3.42
C VAL A 53 16.46 7.78 2.61
N LEU A 54 16.55 7.70 1.27
CA LEU A 54 15.40 7.57 0.36
C LEU A 54 14.93 6.11 0.29
N SER A 55 14.46 5.59 1.41
CA SER A 55 13.99 4.22 1.57
C SER A 55 12.80 4.16 2.53
N GLY A 56 12.09 3.03 2.53
CA GLY A 56 10.92 2.76 3.35
C GLY A 56 9.71 3.60 2.93
N PHE A 57 9.48 3.75 1.62
CA PHE A 57 8.24 4.36 1.13
C PHE A 57 7.13 3.31 1.18
N VAL A 58 6.12 3.55 2.02
CA VAL A 58 4.96 2.66 2.14
C VAL A 58 3.69 3.36 1.63
N PRO A 59 2.76 2.65 0.97
CA PRO A 59 1.50 3.24 0.51
C PRO A 59 0.79 4.01 1.64
N SER A 60 0.53 5.29 1.41
CA SER A 60 0.03 6.18 2.46
C SER A 60 -1.50 6.24 2.51
N GLY A 61 -2.17 6.29 1.35
CA GLY A 61 -3.61 6.54 1.25
C GLY A 61 -4.06 7.93 1.71
N GLU A 62 -3.12 8.84 1.98
CA GLU A 62 -3.37 10.17 2.57
C GLU A 62 -3.81 11.22 1.57
N TYR A 63 -3.20 11.17 0.39
CA TYR A 63 -3.41 12.12 -0.68
C TYR A 63 -4.01 11.41 -1.89
N GLN A 64 -4.67 12.20 -2.72
CA GLN A 64 -4.99 11.88 -4.10
C GLN A 64 -4.27 12.89 -5.00
N LEU A 65 -3.78 12.41 -6.15
CA LEU A 65 -3.31 13.28 -7.20
C LEU A 65 -4.53 13.82 -7.97
N THR A 66 -4.51 15.11 -8.26
CA THR A 66 -5.49 15.73 -9.17
C THR A 66 -4.78 16.51 -10.26
N ILE A 67 -5.31 16.46 -11.48
CA ILE A 67 -4.89 17.28 -12.63
C ILE A 67 -6.11 18.09 -13.06
N ASP A 68 -5.95 19.39 -13.25
CA ASP A 68 -7.05 20.31 -13.58
C ASP A 68 -8.25 20.23 -12.60
N GLY A 69 -7.97 19.84 -11.34
CA GLY A 69 -8.95 19.69 -10.28
C GLY A 69 -9.62 18.31 -10.20
N GLU A 70 -9.45 17.45 -11.21
CA GLU A 70 -10.05 16.12 -11.25
C GLU A 70 -9.10 15.06 -10.68
N PRO A 71 -9.58 14.10 -9.86
CA PRO A 71 -8.78 12.98 -9.38
C PRO A 71 -8.29 12.11 -10.53
N VAL A 72 -7.01 11.74 -10.48
CA VAL A 72 -6.39 10.77 -11.39
C VAL A 72 -5.86 9.58 -10.61
N ASP A 73 -5.75 8.43 -11.27
CA ASP A 73 -5.20 7.24 -10.64
C ASP A 73 -3.72 7.47 -10.31
N ALA A 74 -3.34 7.23 -9.07
CA ALA A 74 -1.98 7.47 -8.59
C ALA A 74 -1.68 6.62 -7.36
N GLU A 75 -0.47 6.05 -7.33
CA GLU A 75 0.10 5.44 -6.14
C GLU A 75 0.94 6.48 -5.40
N ILE A 76 0.62 6.68 -4.11
CA ILE A 76 1.28 7.69 -3.29
C ILE A 76 1.81 7.03 -2.02
N ALA A 77 3.13 6.86 -1.96
CA ALA A 77 3.84 6.28 -0.85
C ALA A 77 4.55 7.35 -0.01
N LEU A 78 4.62 7.13 1.31
CA LEU A 78 5.27 8.03 2.26
C LEU A 78 6.47 7.34 2.89
N SER A 79 7.62 8.02 2.90
CA SER A 79 8.74 7.65 3.76
C SER A 79 8.87 8.67 4.90
N GLN A 80 8.65 8.21 6.13
CA GLN A 80 8.91 9.03 7.33
C GLN A 80 10.41 9.33 7.49
N ARG A 81 11.26 8.37 7.09
CA ARG A 81 12.73 8.51 7.12
C ARG A 81 13.19 9.64 6.19
N ALA A 82 12.67 9.67 4.97
CA ALA A 82 13.01 10.70 4.00
C ALA A 82 12.23 12.01 4.22
N ALA A 83 11.14 11.98 5.01
CA ALA A 83 10.15 13.04 5.08
C ALA A 83 9.68 13.48 3.67
N ALA A 84 9.36 12.49 2.84
CA ALA A 84 9.03 12.68 1.43
C ALA A 84 7.90 11.76 0.98
N LEU A 85 7.11 12.22 0.01
CA LEU A 85 6.17 11.40 -0.74
C LEU A 85 6.83 10.93 -2.05
N LEU A 86 6.55 9.69 -2.46
CA LEU A 86 6.76 9.20 -3.81
C LEU A 86 5.39 9.13 -4.49
N VAL A 87 5.22 9.84 -5.60
CA VAL A 87 3.97 9.95 -6.35
C VAL A 87 4.17 9.33 -7.73
N GLU A 88 3.40 8.30 -8.04
CA GLU A 88 3.46 7.55 -9.27
C GLU A 88 2.10 7.58 -9.95
N SER A 89 2.06 7.86 -11.24
CA SER A 89 0.83 7.88 -12.02
C SER A 89 1.17 7.87 -13.51
N GLU A 90 0.34 7.23 -14.34
CA GLU A 90 0.51 7.22 -15.79
C GLU A 90 0.41 8.61 -16.43
N VAL A 91 -0.24 9.58 -15.76
CA VAL A 91 -0.31 10.96 -16.24
C VAL A 91 0.96 11.77 -15.94
N LEU A 92 1.86 11.24 -15.11
CA LEU A 92 3.14 11.86 -14.80
C LEU A 92 4.21 11.34 -15.78
N PRO A 93 5.12 12.19 -16.26
CA PRO A 93 6.18 11.75 -17.17
C PRO A 93 7.22 10.83 -16.48
N ALA A 94 7.35 10.93 -15.16
CA ALA A 94 8.16 10.08 -14.29
C ALA A 94 7.66 10.23 -12.84
N PRO A 95 7.95 9.26 -11.95
CA PRO A 95 7.65 9.37 -10.53
C PRO A 95 8.21 10.65 -9.90
N LEU A 96 7.44 11.26 -9.01
CA LEU A 96 7.83 12.48 -8.29
C LEU A 96 8.18 12.17 -6.84
N LEU A 97 9.34 12.63 -6.39
CA LEU A 97 9.70 12.76 -4.98
C LEU A 97 9.35 14.16 -4.50
N VAL A 98 8.42 14.26 -3.56
CA VAL A 98 7.96 15.52 -2.97
C VAL A 98 8.49 15.61 -1.53
N PHE A 99 9.49 16.46 -1.31
CA PHE A 99 10.18 16.59 -0.03
C PHE A 99 9.50 17.63 0.87
N ALA A 100 8.84 17.17 1.93
CA ALA A 100 8.03 18.05 2.79
C ALA A 100 8.83 19.16 3.49
N ARG A 101 10.10 18.91 3.83
CA ARG A 101 10.93 19.85 4.59
C ARG A 101 11.53 20.98 3.76
N THR A 102 11.89 20.68 2.51
CA THR A 102 12.59 21.62 1.62
C THR A 102 11.69 22.18 0.54
N GLN A 103 10.44 21.71 0.45
CA GLN A 103 9.48 21.99 -0.61
C GLN A 103 9.91 21.53 -2.01
N ARG A 104 11.07 20.88 -2.10
CA ARG A 104 11.66 20.42 -3.35
C ARG A 104 10.85 19.28 -3.96
N VAL A 105 10.69 19.32 -5.28
CA VAL A 105 10.16 18.21 -6.08
C VAL A 105 11.22 17.75 -7.09
N ASP A 106 11.54 16.46 -7.03
CA ASP A 106 12.43 15.80 -7.99
C ASP A 106 11.64 14.77 -8.81
N GLN A 107 11.93 14.63 -10.10
CA GLN A 107 11.60 13.43 -10.86
C GLN A 107 12.66 12.37 -10.59
N VAL A 108 12.25 11.11 -10.43
CA VAL A 108 13.16 9.96 -10.30
C VAL A 108 12.94 9.00 -11.47
N ALA A 109 14.04 8.45 -12.01
CA ALA A 109 13.95 7.44 -13.05
C ALA A 109 13.38 6.13 -12.50
N GLU A 110 12.44 5.50 -13.23
CA GLU A 110 11.82 4.21 -12.88
C GLU A 110 12.85 3.12 -12.58
N ALA A 111 13.95 3.07 -13.34
CA ALA A 111 15.04 2.10 -13.14
C ALA A 111 15.77 2.28 -11.79
N GLY A 112 15.57 3.43 -11.13
CA GLY A 112 16.06 3.76 -9.80
C GLY A 112 15.19 3.24 -8.65
N LEU A 113 13.99 2.72 -8.92
CA LEU A 113 13.07 2.22 -7.90
C LEU A 113 13.28 0.72 -7.64
N LEU A 114 13.46 0.36 -6.37
CA LEU A 114 13.51 -1.00 -5.86
C LEU A 114 12.17 -1.32 -5.22
N ARG A 115 11.36 -2.15 -5.88
CA ARG A 115 10.02 -2.50 -5.42
C ARG A 115 10.04 -3.80 -4.61
N GLY A 116 9.64 -3.71 -3.35
CA GLY A 116 9.30 -4.85 -2.50
C GLY A 116 7.80 -5.14 -2.49
N ASP A 117 7.37 -6.09 -1.67
CA ASP A 117 5.94 -6.47 -1.57
C ASP A 117 5.08 -5.34 -0.95
N ASP A 118 5.63 -4.59 0.01
CA ASP A 118 4.92 -3.58 0.80
C ASP A 118 5.63 -2.21 0.85
N GLU A 119 6.87 -2.14 0.36
CA GLU A 119 7.70 -0.94 0.41
C GLU A 119 8.44 -0.70 -0.91
N ILE A 120 8.71 0.57 -1.18
CA ILE A 120 9.54 1.01 -2.29
C ILE A 120 10.76 1.72 -1.71
N ASP A 121 11.92 1.33 -2.21
CA ASP A 121 13.20 1.96 -1.93
C ASP A 121 13.73 2.61 -3.19
N LEU A 122 14.56 3.65 -3.05
CA LEU A 122 15.36 4.13 -4.17
C LEU A 122 16.73 3.47 -4.11
N ARG A 123 17.31 3.19 -5.27
CA ARG A 123 18.72 2.82 -5.37
C ARG A 123 19.60 3.99 -4.96
N GLU A 124 20.77 3.70 -4.40
CA GLU A 124 21.77 4.70 -4.03
C GLU A 124 22.21 5.55 -5.25
N ASP A 125 22.26 4.93 -6.42
CA ASP A 125 22.60 5.55 -7.70
C ASP A 125 21.37 6.04 -8.50
N ALA A 126 20.18 6.12 -7.88
CA ALA A 126 18.97 6.55 -8.56
C ALA A 126 19.11 7.99 -9.08
N GLU A 127 19.02 8.14 -10.41
CA GLU A 127 19.05 9.44 -11.08
C GLU A 127 17.81 10.25 -10.71
N ARG A 128 18.03 11.51 -10.35
CA ARG A 128 16.99 12.46 -9.96
C ARG A 128 17.20 13.80 -10.64
N THR A 129 16.11 14.37 -11.15
CA THR A 129 16.12 15.68 -11.80
C THR A 129 15.24 16.63 -11.02
N TYR A 130 15.78 17.80 -10.67
CA TYR A 130 15.00 18.86 -10.04
C TYR A 130 13.93 19.40 -10.99
N VAL A 131 12.68 19.43 -10.52
CA VAL A 131 11.54 19.92 -11.32
C VAL A 131 11.12 21.32 -10.86
N GLY A 132 11.26 21.61 -9.58
CA GLY A 132 10.83 22.86 -8.96
C GLY A 132 10.49 22.66 -7.49
N ASP A 133 9.92 23.70 -6.89
CA ASP A 133 9.40 23.64 -5.54
C ASP A 133 7.87 23.62 -5.58
N PHE A 134 7.26 22.81 -4.71
CA PHE A 134 5.81 22.86 -4.53
C PHE A 134 5.42 24.08 -3.68
N THR A 135 4.22 24.60 -3.91
CA THR A 135 3.60 25.58 -3.02
C THR A 135 2.41 24.97 -2.31
N GLN A 136 1.91 25.60 -1.26
CA GLN A 136 0.80 25.09 -0.47
C GLN A 136 -0.37 26.08 -0.49
N ASP A 137 -1.57 25.56 -0.74
CA ASP A 137 -2.83 26.31 -0.64
C ASP A 137 -3.79 25.53 0.27
N GLY A 138 -4.02 26.05 1.48
CA GLY A 138 -4.71 25.32 2.53
C GLY A 138 -4.00 23.99 2.85
N HIS A 139 -4.66 22.86 2.57
CA HIS A 139 -4.11 21.51 2.75
C HIS A 139 -3.60 20.88 1.44
N GLU A 140 -3.66 21.60 0.33
CA GLU A 140 -3.24 21.11 -0.98
C GLU A 140 -1.78 21.47 -1.25
N LEU A 141 -1.06 20.53 -1.85
CA LEU A 141 0.28 20.78 -2.38
C LEU A 141 0.16 21.01 -3.89
N ILE A 142 0.52 22.20 -4.35
CA ILE A 142 0.56 22.58 -5.77
C ILE A 142 1.92 22.18 -6.31
N LEU A 143 1.94 21.17 -7.19
CA LEU A 143 3.18 20.64 -7.76
C LEU A 143 3.69 21.53 -8.89
N PRO A 144 5.02 21.64 -9.09
CA PRO A 144 5.61 22.47 -10.13
C PRO A 144 5.43 21.87 -11.54
N ALA A 145 5.22 20.55 -11.65
CA ALA A 145 4.87 19.89 -12.89
C ALA A 145 4.15 18.55 -12.64
N PRO A 146 3.29 18.08 -13.55
CA PRO A 146 2.78 18.83 -14.71
C PRO A 146 1.91 20.02 -14.28
N GLU A 147 1.56 20.90 -15.23
CA GLU A 147 0.73 22.06 -14.94
C GLU A 147 -0.59 21.64 -14.27
N ASN A 148 -1.06 22.46 -13.32
CA ASN A 148 -2.27 22.20 -12.52
C ASN A 148 -2.27 20.90 -11.71
N ALA A 149 -1.14 20.22 -11.58
CA ALA A 149 -1.02 19.06 -10.71
C ALA A 149 -1.05 19.44 -9.23
N ARG A 150 -1.90 18.77 -8.46
CA ARG A 150 -2.03 18.99 -7.01
C ARG A 150 -2.12 17.66 -6.27
N LEU A 151 -1.47 17.58 -5.12
CA LEU A 151 -1.76 16.55 -4.11
C LEU A 151 -2.78 17.13 -3.14
N ARG A 152 -3.97 16.54 -3.09
CA ARG A 152 -5.06 16.94 -2.20
C ARG A 152 -5.27 15.85 -1.15
N PRO A 153 -5.53 16.17 0.13
CA PRO A 153 -5.90 15.15 1.10
C PRO A 153 -7.12 14.38 0.58
N LYS A 154 -7.11 13.06 0.75
CA LYS A 154 -8.23 12.22 0.35
C LYS A 154 -9.46 12.60 1.19
N PRO A 155 -10.66 12.74 0.60
CA PRO A 155 -11.87 13.04 1.36
C PRO A 155 -12.07 12.04 2.51
N PRO A 156 -12.49 12.52 3.68
CA PRO A 156 -12.65 11.66 4.84
C PRO A 156 -13.82 10.68 4.68
N LEU A 157 -13.72 9.53 5.32
CA LEU A 157 -14.86 8.62 5.47
C LEU A 157 -15.82 9.20 6.51
N LEU A 158 -17.08 9.39 6.13
CA LEU A 158 -18.10 10.01 6.97
C LEU A 158 -19.27 9.04 7.25
N GLY A 159 -19.87 9.10 8.42
CA GLY A 159 -21.03 8.29 8.79
C GLY A 159 -20.73 6.80 8.96
N PRO A 160 -21.75 5.93 8.94
CA PRO A 160 -21.59 4.48 9.10
C PRO A 160 -20.68 3.86 8.03
N ARG A 161 -19.77 2.99 8.46
CA ARG A 161 -18.79 2.28 7.63
C ARG A 161 -18.64 0.83 8.05
N GLU A 162 -18.29 0.00 7.08
CA GLU A 162 -17.90 -1.40 7.29
C GLU A 162 -16.41 -1.59 7.06
N LEU A 163 -15.84 -2.69 7.58
CA LEU A 163 -14.44 -3.08 7.37
C LEU A 163 -13.99 -2.92 5.90
N GLY A 164 -14.83 -3.33 4.95
CA GLY A 164 -14.53 -3.23 3.51
C GLY A 164 -14.29 -1.80 3.03
N ASP A 165 -15.08 -0.83 3.50
CA ASP A 165 -14.95 0.58 3.13
C ASP A 165 -13.61 1.14 3.60
N LEU A 166 -13.20 0.81 4.82
CA LEU A 166 -11.94 1.27 5.40
C LEU A 166 -10.75 0.71 4.60
N LEU A 167 -10.78 -0.58 4.30
CA LEU A 167 -9.72 -1.25 3.54
C LEU A 167 -9.64 -0.81 2.07
N GLN A 168 -10.75 -0.34 1.49
CA GLN A 168 -10.77 0.25 0.16
C GLN A 168 -10.27 1.70 0.18
N HIS A 169 -10.59 2.45 1.25
CA HIS A 169 -10.18 3.85 1.37
C HIS A 169 -8.69 3.99 1.63
N SER A 170 -8.11 3.20 2.55
CA SER A 170 -6.69 3.27 2.90
C SER A 170 -6.05 1.90 2.97
N PRO A 171 -5.17 1.55 2.00
CA PRO A 171 -4.37 0.32 2.05
C PRO A 171 -3.51 0.19 3.30
N ALA A 172 -3.12 1.30 3.94
CA ALA A 172 -2.31 1.30 5.16
C ALA A 172 -2.96 0.54 6.32
N TYR A 173 -4.30 0.47 6.37
CA TYR A 173 -4.99 -0.35 7.37
C TYR A 173 -4.68 -1.84 7.22
N ARG A 174 -4.45 -2.34 5.99
CA ARG A 174 -4.08 -3.74 5.75
C ARG A 174 -2.73 -4.06 6.37
N THR A 175 -1.77 -3.15 6.24
CA THR A 175 -0.43 -3.30 6.83
C THR A 175 -0.54 -3.39 8.35
N GLY A 176 -1.24 -2.45 8.99
CA GLY A 176 -1.43 -2.49 10.45
C GLY A 176 -2.16 -3.74 10.94
N MET A 177 -3.13 -4.26 10.16
CA MET A 177 -3.82 -5.51 10.49
C MET A 177 -2.91 -6.74 10.43
N ARG A 178 -1.92 -6.76 9.51
CA ARG A 178 -0.95 -7.86 9.41
C ARG A 178 0.07 -7.82 10.55
N GLU A 179 0.45 -6.63 10.99
CA GLU A 179 1.39 -6.43 12.08
C GLU A 179 0.78 -6.76 13.45
N TYR A 180 -0.50 -6.46 13.64
CA TYR A 180 -1.19 -6.73 14.90
C TYR A 180 -1.45 -8.22 15.11
N ARG A 181 -1.07 -8.74 16.28
CA ARG A 181 -1.31 -10.12 16.69
C ARG A 181 -2.30 -10.16 17.85
N VAL A 182 -3.50 -10.65 17.58
CA VAL A 182 -4.52 -10.89 18.59
C VAL A 182 -4.08 -11.97 19.58
N ASP A 183 -4.44 -11.81 20.85
CA ASP A 183 -4.24 -12.84 21.87
C ASP A 183 -5.31 -13.94 21.75
N PRO A 184 -4.96 -15.18 21.35
CA PRO A 184 -5.94 -16.24 21.12
C PRO A 184 -6.70 -16.63 22.39
N ALA A 185 -6.12 -16.44 23.58
CA ALA A 185 -6.80 -16.75 24.83
C ALA A 185 -7.95 -15.76 25.10
N GLN A 186 -7.78 -14.49 24.75
CA GLN A 186 -8.83 -13.48 24.90
C GLN A 186 -9.89 -13.64 23.81
N VAL A 187 -9.48 -13.96 22.57
CA VAL A 187 -10.42 -14.31 21.50
C VAL A 187 -11.31 -15.49 21.91
N ALA A 188 -10.76 -16.52 22.55
CA ALA A 188 -11.55 -17.65 23.04
C ALA A 188 -12.58 -17.24 24.10
N LYS A 189 -12.25 -16.31 25.00
CA LYS A 189 -13.21 -15.78 25.99
C LYS A 189 -14.32 -14.98 25.31
N LEU A 190 -13.96 -14.10 24.37
CA LEU A 190 -14.92 -13.27 23.64
C LEU A 190 -15.88 -14.14 22.82
N THR A 191 -15.38 -15.21 22.18
CA THR A 191 -16.23 -16.16 21.43
C THR A 191 -17.15 -17.00 22.32
N ALA A 192 -16.85 -17.13 23.60
CA ALA A 192 -17.67 -17.87 24.56
C ALA A 192 -18.80 -17.03 25.18
N LEU A 193 -18.94 -15.75 24.80
CA LEU A 193 -20.00 -14.89 25.31
C LEU A 193 -21.38 -15.36 24.83
N GLU A 194 -22.32 -15.47 25.77
CA GLU A 194 -23.69 -15.90 25.46
C GLU A 194 -24.60 -14.76 24.99
N GLN A 195 -24.25 -13.53 25.34
CA GLN A 195 -25.04 -12.34 25.02
C GLN A 195 -24.41 -11.57 23.86
N PRO A 196 -25.21 -11.07 22.91
CA PRO A 196 -24.70 -10.29 21.79
C PRO A 196 -24.02 -9.01 22.30
N VAL A 197 -22.86 -8.72 21.72
CA VAL A 197 -22.07 -7.52 22.01
C VAL A 197 -21.96 -6.68 20.75
N ARG A 198 -22.06 -5.36 20.92
CA ARG A 198 -21.80 -4.39 19.85
C ARG A 198 -20.67 -3.48 20.25
N VAL A 199 -19.70 -3.28 19.37
CA VAL A 199 -18.59 -2.35 19.55
C VAL A 199 -18.71 -1.25 18.50
N ARG A 200 -19.15 -0.06 18.92
CA ARG A 200 -19.24 1.13 18.08
C ARG A 200 -17.95 1.92 18.13
N ILE A 201 -17.28 2.10 17.01
CA ILE A 201 -16.00 2.81 16.92
C ILE A 201 -16.16 4.10 16.12
N VAL A 202 -16.05 5.24 16.79
CA VAL A 202 -15.99 6.55 16.15
C VAL A 202 -14.54 6.87 15.80
N PHE A 203 -14.29 7.23 14.54
CA PHE A 203 -12.94 7.46 14.01
C PHE A 203 -12.90 8.59 12.97
N GLY A 204 -11.71 9.12 12.72
CA GLY A 204 -11.44 9.98 11.57
C GLY A 204 -10.43 9.31 10.66
N SER A 205 -10.75 9.10 9.38
CA SER A 205 -9.82 8.48 8.42
C SER A 205 -8.56 9.32 8.16
N TRP A 206 -8.59 10.59 8.57
CA TRP A 206 -7.48 11.53 8.55
C TRP A 206 -6.63 11.53 9.83
N CYS A 207 -7.13 10.95 10.93
CA CYS A 207 -6.49 11.03 12.24
C CYS A 207 -5.34 10.03 12.35
N GLY A 208 -4.15 10.51 12.73
CA GLY A 208 -2.94 9.69 12.91
C GLY A 208 -3.11 8.56 13.92
N HIS A 209 -3.73 8.82 15.07
CA HIS A 209 -4.01 7.77 16.06
C HIS A 209 -5.00 6.72 15.51
N CYS A 210 -6.03 7.14 14.77
CA CYS A 210 -6.95 6.19 14.13
C CYS A 210 -6.22 5.30 13.13
N LYS A 211 -5.34 5.85 12.31
CA LYS A 211 -4.52 5.07 11.35
C LYS A 211 -3.67 4.02 12.03
N HIS A 212 -3.12 4.33 13.19
CA HIS A 212 -2.27 3.42 13.93
C HIS A 212 -3.06 2.35 14.69
N TYR A 213 -4.13 2.73 15.39
CA TYR A 213 -4.82 1.86 16.35
C TYR A 213 -6.09 1.18 15.82
N LEU A 214 -6.77 1.77 14.84
CA LEU A 214 -7.96 1.15 14.24
C LEU A 214 -7.67 -0.21 13.59
N PRO A 215 -6.50 -0.46 12.94
CA PRO A 215 -6.13 -1.80 12.47
C PRO A 215 -6.24 -2.90 13.51
N HIS A 216 -6.03 -2.61 14.80
CA HIS A 216 -6.15 -3.60 15.86
C HIS A 216 -7.60 -4.07 16.01
N ALA A 217 -8.56 -3.15 15.95
CA ALA A 217 -9.98 -3.45 15.99
C ALA A 217 -10.42 -4.22 14.74
N LEU A 218 -9.99 -3.78 13.55
CA LEU A 218 -10.27 -4.48 12.29
C LEU A 218 -9.74 -5.92 12.31
N LYS A 219 -8.55 -6.14 12.88
CA LYS A 219 -7.95 -7.47 13.01
C LYS A 219 -8.67 -8.35 14.03
N LEU A 220 -9.14 -7.76 15.13
CA LEU A 220 -9.93 -8.46 16.13
C LEU A 220 -11.31 -8.85 15.56
N GLU A 221 -11.99 -7.94 14.86
CA GLU A 221 -13.26 -8.22 14.17
C GLU A 221 -13.11 -9.40 13.19
N GLU A 222 -12.05 -9.42 12.37
CA GLU A 222 -11.76 -10.54 11.48
C GLU A 222 -11.64 -11.87 12.24
N SER A 223 -11.02 -11.84 13.42
CA SER A 223 -10.80 -13.02 14.27
C SER A 223 -12.05 -13.48 15.02
N LEU A 224 -13.06 -12.61 15.15
CA LEU A 224 -14.33 -12.84 15.85
C LEU A 224 -15.52 -13.07 14.90
N ARG A 225 -15.28 -13.24 13.59
CA ARG A 225 -16.37 -13.48 12.63
C ARG A 225 -17.24 -14.66 13.06
N GLY A 226 -18.53 -14.40 13.25
CA GLY A 226 -19.52 -15.40 13.69
C GLY A 226 -19.60 -15.61 15.20
N ALA A 227 -18.88 -14.83 16.02
CA ALA A 227 -18.85 -14.95 17.48
C ALA A 227 -19.96 -14.16 18.21
N GLY A 228 -20.94 -13.60 17.50
CA GLY A 228 -22.00 -12.77 18.12
C GLY A 228 -21.52 -11.42 18.64
N ILE A 229 -20.37 -10.95 18.16
CA ILE A 229 -19.80 -9.64 18.46
C ILE A 229 -19.75 -8.85 17.15
N ASP A 230 -20.54 -7.78 17.08
CA ASP A 230 -20.62 -6.91 15.90
C ASP A 230 -19.78 -5.65 16.12
N PHE A 231 -18.97 -5.30 15.12
CA PHE A 231 -18.23 -4.05 15.08
C PHE A 231 -18.92 -3.11 14.10
N ASP A 232 -19.19 -1.88 14.55
CA ASP A 232 -19.69 -0.82 13.69
C ASP A 232 -18.74 0.37 13.73
N TYR A 233 -18.47 0.96 12.58
CA TYR A 233 -17.53 2.07 12.45
C TYR A 233 -18.28 3.32 12.04
N TYR A 234 -17.97 4.45 12.67
CA TYR A 234 -18.58 5.74 12.35
C TYR A 234 -17.48 6.76 12.05
N GLY A 235 -17.35 7.12 10.78
CA GLY A 235 -16.37 8.07 10.30
C GLY A 235 -16.82 9.51 10.50
N ILE A 236 -15.89 10.41 10.81
CA ILE A 236 -16.20 11.83 11.03
C ILE A 236 -15.27 12.75 10.23
N ASP A 237 -15.76 13.96 9.97
CA ASP A 237 -15.00 15.00 9.26
C ASP A 237 -13.90 15.60 10.15
N TYR A 238 -13.07 16.45 9.56
CA TYR A 238 -12.09 17.25 10.27
C TYR A 238 -12.76 18.18 11.29
N PRO A 239 -12.04 18.56 12.37
CA PRO A 239 -12.52 19.58 13.29
C PRO A 239 -12.52 20.98 12.63
N PRO A 240 -13.48 21.85 12.97
CA PRO A 240 -14.51 21.67 14.01
C PRO A 240 -15.77 20.90 13.56
N GLU A 241 -15.99 20.71 12.26
CA GLU A 241 -17.24 20.15 11.69
C GLU A 241 -17.53 18.75 12.20
N GLY A 242 -16.52 17.87 12.26
CA GLY A 242 -16.67 16.51 12.78
C GLY A 242 -17.17 16.45 14.23
N TRP A 243 -16.85 17.44 15.06
CA TRP A 243 -17.33 17.52 16.45
C TRP A 243 -18.77 18.04 16.57
N GLN A 244 -19.32 18.60 15.48
CA GLN A 244 -20.69 19.09 15.42
C GLN A 244 -21.68 18.03 14.92
N ASP A 245 -21.16 16.90 14.42
CA ASP A 245 -21.97 15.77 13.97
C ASP A 245 -22.95 15.30 15.06
N ALA A 246 -24.18 15.00 14.63
CA ALA A 246 -25.26 14.69 15.56
C ALA A 246 -25.04 13.37 16.32
N GLU A 247 -24.49 12.35 15.67
CA GLU A 247 -24.18 11.06 16.29
C GLU A 247 -23.01 11.22 17.26
N VAL A 248 -21.95 11.93 16.86
CA VAL A 248 -20.77 12.21 17.72
C VAL A 248 -21.19 12.92 19.00
N ARG A 249 -22.07 13.92 18.89
CA ARG A 249 -22.61 14.66 20.04
C ARG A 249 -23.54 13.80 20.89
N ALA A 250 -24.41 13.00 20.27
CA ALA A 250 -25.32 12.10 20.98
C ALA A 250 -24.57 11.01 21.78
N LEU A 251 -23.46 10.54 21.24
CA LEU A 251 -22.56 9.56 21.88
C LEU A 251 -21.58 10.19 22.88
N GLU A 252 -21.56 11.53 23.01
CA GLU A 252 -20.64 12.29 23.86
C GLU A 252 -19.16 11.95 23.58
N VAL A 253 -18.80 11.80 22.29
CA VAL A 253 -17.42 11.50 21.89
C VAL A 253 -16.59 12.78 21.89
N THR A 254 -15.49 12.77 22.65
CA THR A 254 -14.60 13.94 22.84
C THR A 254 -13.17 13.70 22.32
N GLY A 255 -12.91 12.55 21.70
CA GLY A 255 -11.59 12.15 21.22
C GLY A 255 -11.69 11.03 20.19
N LEU A 256 -10.58 10.72 19.51
CA LEU A 256 -10.53 9.65 18.50
C LEU A 256 -9.26 8.79 18.63
N PRO A 257 -9.31 7.52 18.21
CA PRO A 257 -10.54 6.75 18.03
C PRO A 257 -11.25 6.54 19.39
N THR A 258 -12.57 6.37 19.39
CA THR A 258 -13.34 5.98 20.59
C THR A 258 -14.15 4.74 20.30
N ALA A 259 -13.98 3.70 21.13
CA ALA A 259 -14.82 2.51 21.10
C ALA A 259 -15.82 2.55 22.25
N ILE A 260 -17.10 2.32 21.95
CA ILE A 260 -18.21 2.24 22.90
C ILE A 260 -18.76 0.82 22.82
N VAL A 261 -18.80 0.13 23.96
CA VAL A 261 -19.13 -1.29 24.06
C VAL A 261 -20.52 -1.43 24.66
N TYR A 262 -21.38 -2.19 23.99
CA TYR A 262 -22.75 -2.44 24.39
C TYR A 262 -22.99 -3.93 24.59
N ARG A 263 -23.81 -4.26 25.59
CA ARG A 263 -24.46 -5.56 25.75
C ARG A 263 -25.97 -5.35 25.59
N GLY A 264 -26.53 -5.82 24.48
CA GLY A 264 -27.86 -5.39 24.02
C GLY A 264 -27.89 -3.87 23.77
N ASP A 265 -28.80 -3.16 24.44
CA ASP A 265 -28.97 -1.71 24.31
C ASP A 265 -28.26 -0.90 25.40
N ARG A 266 -27.62 -1.58 26.35
CA ARG A 266 -26.91 -0.95 27.46
C ARG A 266 -25.43 -0.81 27.14
N GLU A 267 -24.92 0.41 27.21
CA GLU A 267 -23.47 0.64 27.24
C GLU A 267 -22.88 0.04 28.53
N VAL A 268 -21.86 -0.81 28.37
CA VAL A 268 -21.12 -1.42 29.48
C VAL A 268 -19.77 -0.75 29.72
N GLY A 269 -19.26 0.00 28.74
CA GLY A 269 -18.09 0.84 28.90
C GLY A 269 -17.57 1.39 27.56
N ARG A 270 -16.49 2.18 27.64
CA ARG A 270 -15.84 2.78 26.47
C ARG A 270 -14.36 3.05 26.72
N PHE A 271 -13.57 3.16 25.65
CA PHE A 271 -12.16 3.57 25.70
C PHE A 271 -11.83 4.49 24.52
N THR A 272 -10.79 5.33 24.66
CA THR A 272 -10.48 6.41 23.71
C THR A 272 -8.97 6.63 23.55
N GLY A 273 -8.55 6.96 22.33
CA GLY A 273 -7.15 7.18 21.96
C GLY A 273 -6.37 5.88 21.87
N ALA A 274 -5.07 5.92 22.20
CA ALA A 274 -4.22 4.74 22.25
C ALA A 274 -4.68 3.71 23.29
N LYS A 275 -5.02 4.22 24.48
CA LYS A 275 -5.34 3.41 25.64
C LYS A 275 -6.59 2.58 25.35
N GLY A 276 -6.44 1.27 25.47
CA GLY A 276 -7.48 0.28 25.18
C GLY A 276 -7.31 -0.36 23.80
N PHE A 277 -7.03 0.44 22.76
CA PHE A 277 -6.80 -0.12 21.42
C PHE A 277 -5.48 -0.88 21.29
N GLU A 278 -4.44 -0.50 22.05
CA GLU A 278 -3.15 -1.22 22.09
C GLU A 278 -3.29 -2.72 22.34
N ARG A 279 -4.29 -3.11 23.15
CA ARG A 279 -4.65 -4.50 23.49
C ARG A 279 -6.17 -4.62 23.54
N ILE A 280 -6.80 -4.44 22.39
CA ILE A 280 -8.26 -4.31 22.28
C ILE A 280 -8.98 -5.57 22.78
N GLU A 281 -8.48 -6.77 22.50
CA GLU A 281 -9.09 -8.01 22.94
C GLU A 281 -9.12 -8.14 24.47
N SER A 282 -8.04 -7.76 25.15
CA SER A 282 -7.98 -7.74 26.62
C SER A 282 -8.92 -6.67 27.18
N THR A 283 -8.94 -5.49 26.57
CA THR A 283 -9.81 -4.39 27.00
C THR A 283 -11.29 -4.75 26.88
N LEU A 284 -11.69 -5.44 25.80
CA LEU A 284 -13.07 -5.91 25.66
C LEU A 284 -13.42 -6.95 26.71
N VAL A 285 -12.54 -7.92 26.99
CA VAL A 285 -12.75 -8.90 28.07
C VAL A 285 -12.95 -8.20 29.41
N ASP A 286 -12.07 -7.25 29.76
CA ASP A 286 -12.16 -6.53 31.04
C ASP A 286 -13.47 -5.72 31.20
N LEU A 287 -14.06 -5.24 30.08
CA LEU A 287 -15.33 -4.53 30.09
C LEU A 287 -16.57 -5.45 30.11
N LEU A 288 -16.39 -6.74 29.79
CA LEU A 288 -17.45 -7.71 29.62
C LEU A 288 -17.47 -8.79 30.72
N ASP A 289 -16.39 -8.93 31.50
CA ASP A 289 -16.36 -9.72 32.73
C ASP A 289 -17.24 -9.08 33.85
#